data_AF-A0A0A9Z4S2-F1
#
_entry.id   AF-A0A0A9Z4S2-F1
#
_cell.length_a   1.000
_cell.length_b   1.000
_cell.length_c   1.000
_cell.angle_alpha   90.00
_cell.angle_beta   90.00
_cell.angle_gamma   90.00
#
_symmetry.space_group_name_H-M   'P 1'
#
loop_
_entity.id
_entity.type
_entity.pdbx_description
1 polymer ?
#
loop_
_entity_poly.entity_id
_entity_poly.type
_entity_poly.pdbx_seq_one_letter_code
_entity_poly.pdbx_strand_id
1 'polypeptide(L)'
;HGFWSLEEKMYHINYLELLATWFGLKCFANHKRDINILCRIDNTTAISYVNRMGSVQFPLLNSLARRIWEWCAERDIFLFASYIKSSDNTEADLESRRAETEIEWELSTYAFQKITRKYNKFDIDLFASRHNKKCSTFVSWQKDPESFAVDAFTLNWNN
;
A
#
# COMPACT_ATOMS: atom_id res chain seq x y z
N HIS A 1 -12.98 10.08 -0.34
CA HIS A 1 -11.60 10.30 -0.82
C HIS A 1 -10.61 9.63 0.15
N GLY A 2 -10.29 8.34 0.11
CA GLY A 2 -10.12 7.43 -1.03
C GLY A 2 -8.65 7.08 -1.16
N PHE A 3 -8.26 5.93 -0.61
CA PHE A 3 -6.93 5.27 -0.58
C PHE A 3 -5.70 6.08 -0.16
N TRP A 4 -5.54 7.35 -0.55
CA TRP A 4 -4.37 8.19 -0.27
C TRP A 4 -4.52 8.99 1.02
N SER A 5 -3.46 9.06 1.81
CA SER A 5 -3.36 9.97 2.96
C SER A 5 -3.39 11.43 2.51
N LEU A 6 -3.58 12.36 3.45
CA LEU A 6 -3.58 13.79 3.12
C LEU A 6 -2.24 14.24 2.52
N GLU A 7 -1.13 13.71 3.04
CA GLU A 7 0.22 13.96 2.53
C GLU A 7 0.39 13.37 1.14
N GLU A 8 -0.10 12.15 0.90
CA GLU A 8 0.07 11.50 -0.40
C GLU A 8 -0.71 12.20 -1.50
N LYS A 9 -1.90 12.72 -1.19
CA LYS A 9 -2.68 13.53 -2.13
C LYS A 9 -1.94 14.77 -2.64
N MET A 10 -0.88 15.21 -1.95
CA MET A 10 -0.04 16.32 -2.39
C MET A 10 0.98 15.93 -3.46
N TYR A 11 1.21 14.63 -3.68
CA TYR A 11 2.16 14.17 -4.70
C TYR A 11 1.59 14.25 -6.11
N HIS A 12 2.49 14.43 -7.08
CA HIS A 12 2.15 14.43 -8.50
C HIS A 12 1.60 13.06 -8.94
N ILE A 13 0.67 13.05 -9.91
CA ILE A 13 -0.01 11.83 -10.38
C ILE A 13 0.97 10.70 -10.76
N ASN A 14 2.06 11.00 -11.48
CA ASN A 14 3.07 9.99 -11.83
C ASN A 14 3.69 9.29 -10.60
N TYR A 15 3.84 10.00 -9.49
CA TYR A 15 4.33 9.41 -8.24
C TYR A 15 3.25 8.51 -7.61
N LEU A 16 1.99 8.96 -7.62
CA LEU A 16 0.86 8.16 -7.12
C LEU A 16 0.68 6.86 -7.91
N GLU A 17 0.86 6.88 -9.23
CA GLU A 17 0.81 5.68 -10.08
C GLU A 17 1.94 4.68 -9.74
N LEU A 18 3.14 5.18 -9.52
CA LEU A 18 4.26 4.35 -9.09
C LEU A 18 4.06 3.84 -7.65
N LEU A 19 3.45 4.64 -6.78
CA LEU A 19 3.10 4.27 -5.41
C LEU A 19 2.00 3.20 -5.38
N ALA A 20 1.02 3.28 -6.29
CA ALA A 20 0.00 2.25 -6.46
C ALA A 20 0.65 0.92 -6.88
N THR A 21 1.63 0.96 -7.78
CA THR A 21 2.43 -0.24 -8.15
C THR A 21 3.14 -0.82 -6.91
N TRP A 22 3.77 0.02 -6.11
CA TRP A 22 4.42 -0.40 -4.86
C TRP A 22 3.43 -1.04 -3.87
N PHE A 23 2.26 -0.43 -3.68
CA PHE A 23 1.22 -0.98 -2.80
C PHE A 23 0.66 -2.29 -3.33
N GLY A 24 0.45 -2.42 -4.65
CA GLY A 24 0.09 -3.69 -5.28
C GLY A 24 1.11 -4.79 -4.97
N LEU A 25 2.40 -4.52 -5.12
CA LEU A 25 3.46 -5.48 -4.79
C LEU A 25 3.40 -5.90 -3.31
N LYS A 26 3.25 -4.94 -2.39
CA LYS A 26 3.11 -5.27 -0.97
C LYS A 26 1.85 -6.09 -0.68
N CYS A 27 0.71 -5.80 -1.31
CA CYS A 27 -0.53 -6.52 -1.06
C CYS A 27 -0.54 -7.94 -1.65
N PHE A 28 0.04 -8.14 -2.83
CA PHE A 28 -0.09 -9.39 -3.59
C PHE A 28 1.16 -10.26 -3.56
N ALA A 29 2.33 -9.67 -3.31
CA ALA A 29 3.62 -10.35 -3.38
C ALA A 29 4.41 -10.32 -2.06
N ASN A 30 3.84 -9.88 -0.93
CA ASN A 30 4.56 -9.75 0.35
C ASN A 30 5.38 -10.98 0.75
N HIS A 31 4.77 -12.16 0.56
CA HIS A 31 5.32 -13.46 0.94
C HIS A 31 5.86 -14.26 -0.26
N LYS A 32 5.96 -13.63 -1.43
CA LYS A 32 6.50 -14.28 -2.63
C LYS A 32 8.01 -14.06 -2.70
N ARG A 33 8.71 -15.05 -3.26
CA ARG A 33 10.14 -15.05 -3.56
C ARG A 33 10.38 -15.87 -4.82
N ASP A 34 11.50 -15.64 -5.50
CA ASP A 34 11.95 -16.44 -6.65
C ASP A 34 10.93 -16.48 -7.81
N ILE A 35 10.32 -15.33 -8.13
CA ILE A 35 9.29 -15.23 -9.18
C ILE A 35 9.48 -14.03 -10.11
N ASN A 36 8.83 -14.11 -11.27
CA ASN A 36 8.67 -12.98 -12.18
C ASN A 36 7.28 -12.37 -12.01
N ILE A 37 7.20 -11.04 -11.89
CA ILE A 37 5.94 -10.31 -11.78
C ILE A 37 5.78 -9.38 -12.99
N LEU A 38 4.63 -9.51 -13.67
CA LEU A 38 4.19 -8.60 -14.72
C LEU A 38 3.21 -7.56 -14.14
N CYS A 39 3.60 -6.30 -14.12
CA CYS A 39 2.71 -5.18 -13.81
C CYS A 39 2.10 -4.64 -15.10
N ARG A 40 0.76 -4.54 -15.14
CA ARG A 40 0.01 -3.88 -16.22
C ARG A 40 -0.35 -2.49 -15.75
N ILE A 41 0.21 -1.46 -16.37
CA ILE A 41 0.11 -0.06 -15.94
C ILE A 41 -0.27 0.78 -17.16
N ASP A 42 -1.14 1.78 -17.00
CA ASP A 42 -1.53 2.69 -18.08
C ASP A 42 -0.73 4.02 -18.08
N ASN A 43 -0.03 4.32 -16.98
CA ASN A 43 0.93 5.42 -16.89
C ASN A 43 2.31 5.05 -17.44
N THR A 44 2.68 5.65 -18.58
CA THR A 44 3.96 5.42 -19.26
C THR A 44 5.19 5.86 -18.45
N THR A 45 5.04 6.87 -17.57
CA THR A 45 6.13 7.31 -16.69
C THR A 45 6.44 6.23 -15.66
N ALA A 46 5.42 5.70 -14.98
CA ALA A 46 5.58 4.60 -14.03
C ALA A 46 6.21 3.35 -14.70
N ILE A 47 5.76 2.99 -15.90
CA ILE A 47 6.37 1.90 -16.69
C ILE A 47 7.87 2.15 -16.91
N SER A 48 8.24 3.35 -17.35
CA SER A 48 9.63 3.72 -17.61
C SER A 48 10.49 3.59 -16.34
N TYR A 49 9.99 4.09 -15.21
CA TYR A 49 10.70 4.01 -13.92
C TYR A 49 10.86 2.57 -13.44
N VAL A 50 9.84 1.72 -13.58
CA VAL A 50 9.96 0.29 -13.24
C VAL A 50 10.97 -0.38 -14.14
N ASN A 51 10.81 -0.32 -15.47
CA ASN A 51 11.66 -1.07 -16.40
C ASN A 51 13.11 -0.58 -16.45
N ARG A 52 13.37 0.69 -16.14
CA ARG A 52 14.73 1.26 -16.09
C ARG A 52 15.35 1.26 -14.70
N MET A 53 14.66 0.71 -13.70
CA MET A 53 15.11 0.70 -12.31
C MET A 53 15.36 2.11 -11.73
N GLY A 54 14.60 3.09 -12.21
CA GLY A 54 14.76 4.50 -11.86
C GLY A 54 15.09 5.42 -13.04
N SER A 55 15.34 6.69 -12.72
CA SER A 55 15.75 7.74 -13.64
C SER A 55 16.36 8.91 -12.87
N VAL A 56 17.28 9.66 -13.49
CA VAL A 56 17.93 10.82 -12.88
C VAL A 56 17.06 12.08 -12.82
N GLN A 57 15.94 12.11 -13.56
CA GLN A 57 15.19 13.34 -13.80
C GLN A 57 14.41 13.85 -12.57
N PHE A 58 13.79 12.95 -11.81
CA PHE A 58 12.96 13.30 -10.66
C PHE A 58 13.39 12.51 -9.43
N PRO A 59 14.05 13.14 -8.44
CA PRO A 59 14.60 12.45 -7.27
C PRO A 59 13.56 11.66 -6.46
N LEU A 60 12.34 12.19 -6.32
CA LEU A 60 11.28 11.55 -5.55
C LEU A 60 10.78 10.25 -6.21
N LEU A 61 10.51 10.28 -7.52
CA LEU A 61 10.15 9.08 -8.29
C LEU A 61 11.30 8.07 -8.31
N ASN A 62 12.54 8.55 -8.43
CA ASN A 62 13.71 7.69 -8.44
C ASN A 62 13.91 6.98 -7.10
N SER A 63 13.73 7.69 -5.99
CA SER A 63 13.76 7.13 -4.64
C SER A 63 12.75 6.00 -4.48
N LEU A 64 11.51 6.21 -4.92
CA LEU A 64 10.47 5.18 -4.87
C LEU A 64 10.79 3.99 -5.79
N ALA A 65 11.23 4.23 -7.02
CA ALA A 65 11.62 3.16 -7.95
C ALA A 65 12.76 2.30 -7.39
N ARG A 66 13.77 2.93 -6.78
CA ARG A 66 14.86 2.23 -6.10
C ARG A 66 14.36 1.38 -4.96
N ARG A 67 13.48 1.93 -4.11
CA ARG A 67 12.87 1.18 -3.00
C ARG A 67 12.11 -0.06 -3.50
N ILE A 68 11.37 0.05 -4.61
CA ILE A 68 10.69 -1.08 -5.23
C ILE A 68 11.71 -2.15 -5.65
N TRP A 69 12.78 -1.77 -6.34
CA TRP A 69 13.78 -2.71 -6.84
C TRP A 69 14.64 -3.33 -5.73
N GLU A 70 14.99 -2.56 -4.70
CA GLU A 70 15.68 -3.07 -3.51
C GLU A 70 14.81 -4.14 -2.81
N TRP A 71 13.51 -3.87 -2.62
CA TRP A 71 12.57 -4.84 -2.05
C TRP A 71 12.41 -6.11 -2.90
N CYS A 72 12.36 -5.95 -4.23
CA CYS A 72 12.31 -7.07 -5.17
C CYS A 72 13.60 -7.90 -5.14
N ALA A 73 14.76 -7.24 -5.12
CA ALA A 73 16.07 -7.88 -5.12
C ALA A 73 16.31 -8.72 -3.85
N GLU A 74 15.88 -8.25 -2.67
CA GLU A 74 15.91 -9.02 -1.42
C GLU A 74 15.09 -10.33 -1.45
N ARG A 75 14.23 -10.50 -2.46
CA ARG A 75 13.28 -11.61 -2.59
C ARG A 75 13.48 -12.40 -3.87
N ASP A 76 14.53 -12.11 -4.64
CA ASP A 76 14.75 -12.70 -5.97
C ASP A 76 13.51 -12.57 -6.87
N ILE A 77 12.84 -11.43 -6.79
CA ILE A 77 11.71 -11.08 -7.65
C ILE A 77 12.22 -10.25 -8.82
N PHE A 78 11.93 -10.69 -10.04
CA PHE A 78 12.13 -9.86 -11.21
C PHE A 78 10.83 -9.18 -11.61
N LEU A 79 10.87 -7.85 -11.72
CA LEU A 79 9.71 -7.02 -12.02
C LEU A 79 9.76 -6.50 -13.45
N PHE A 80 8.64 -6.63 -14.18
CA PHE A 80 8.49 -6.07 -15.51
C PHE A 80 7.16 -5.33 -15.64
N ALA A 81 7.18 -4.09 -16.14
CA ALA A 81 5.99 -3.31 -16.41
C ALA A 81 5.67 -3.27 -17.90
N SER A 82 4.39 -3.44 -18.24
CA SER A 82 3.90 -3.33 -19.61
C SER A 82 2.65 -2.46 -19.67
N TYR A 83 2.46 -1.82 -20.81
CA TYR A 83 1.31 -0.95 -21.02
C TYR A 83 0.00 -1.74 -21.12
N ILE A 84 -1.03 -1.24 -20.45
CA ILE A 84 -2.44 -1.58 -20.68
C ILE A 84 -3.19 -0.29 -21.04
N LYS A 85 -4.16 -0.37 -21.95
CA LYS A 85 -4.99 0.79 -22.29
C LYS A 85 -5.87 1.14 -21.10
N SER A 86 -6.09 2.42 -20.82
CA SER A 86 -6.99 2.83 -19.73
C SER A 86 -8.43 2.33 -19.93
N SER A 87 -8.88 2.15 -21.18
CA SER A 87 -10.17 1.50 -21.50
C SER A 87 -10.27 0.04 -21.05
N ASP A 88 -9.12 -0.62 -20.92
CA ASP A 88 -9.00 -2.02 -20.55
C ASP A 88 -8.58 -2.16 -19.07
N ASN A 89 -8.30 -1.02 -18.39
CA ASN A 89 -7.92 -0.92 -16.98
C ASN A 89 -9.08 -0.41 -16.10
N THR A 90 -10.31 -0.64 -16.54
CA THR A 90 -11.53 -0.07 -15.92
C THR A 90 -11.78 -0.57 -14.51
N GLU A 91 -11.40 -1.81 -14.20
CA GLU A 91 -11.53 -2.36 -12.85
C GLU A 91 -10.61 -1.62 -11.87
N ALA A 92 -9.34 -1.44 -12.20
CA ALA A 92 -8.41 -0.71 -11.35
C ALA A 92 -8.79 0.78 -11.21
N ASP A 93 -9.22 1.43 -12.30
CA ASP A 93 -9.68 2.83 -12.27
C ASP A 93 -10.95 2.95 -11.39
N LEU A 94 -11.91 2.06 -11.54
CA LEU A 94 -13.13 2.04 -10.73
C LEU A 94 -12.82 1.85 -9.25
N GLU A 95 -12.00 0.86 -8.90
CA GLU A 95 -11.61 0.60 -7.51
C GLU A 95 -10.81 1.76 -6.92
N SER A 96 -9.93 2.41 -7.69
CA SER A 96 -9.20 3.60 -7.22
C SER A 96 -10.13 4.78 -6.90
N ARG A 97 -11.28 4.88 -7.58
CA ARG A 97 -12.30 5.92 -7.40
C ARG A 97 -13.31 5.57 -6.31
N ARG A 98 -13.51 4.28 -6.01
CA ARG A 98 -14.34 3.79 -4.90
C ARG A 98 -13.65 4.06 -3.58
N ALA A 99 -13.70 5.32 -3.17
CA ALA A 99 -13.33 5.70 -1.83
C ALA A 99 -14.44 5.25 -0.86
N GLU A 100 -14.26 4.10 -0.21
CA GLU A 100 -15.13 3.72 0.91
C GLU A 100 -14.90 4.71 2.07
N THR A 101 -15.74 5.75 2.12
CA THR A 101 -15.72 6.78 3.16
C THR A 101 -16.17 6.24 4.53
N GLU A 102 -16.68 5.01 4.60
CA GLU A 102 -17.35 4.47 5.79
C GLU A 102 -16.45 3.67 6.73
N ILE A 103 -15.17 3.43 6.39
CA ILE A 103 -14.24 2.63 7.22
C ILE A 103 -13.44 3.47 8.23
N GLU A 104 -13.69 4.78 8.33
CA GLU A 104 -12.89 5.72 9.15
C GLU A 104 -13.42 5.93 10.58
N TRP A 105 -14.26 5.03 11.10
CA TRP A 105 -14.60 5.07 12.54
C TRP A 105 -13.38 4.66 13.36
N GLU A 106 -12.66 5.64 13.88
CA GLU A 106 -11.55 5.43 14.81
C GLU A 106 -11.85 5.97 16.20
N LEU A 107 -11.25 5.34 17.21
CA LEU A 107 -11.26 5.90 18.55
C LEU A 107 -10.46 7.21 18.53
N SER A 108 -11.01 8.27 19.12
CA SER A 108 -10.29 9.55 19.20
C SER A 108 -8.96 9.38 19.92
N THR A 109 -7.93 10.12 19.46
CA THR A 109 -6.58 10.08 20.04
C THR A 109 -6.61 10.31 21.57
N TYR A 110 -7.47 11.21 22.04
CA TYR A 110 -7.66 11.46 23.47
C TYR A 110 -8.19 10.22 24.21
N ALA A 111 -9.23 9.57 23.70
CA ALA A 111 -9.80 8.38 24.31
C ALA A 111 -8.79 7.22 24.29
N PHE A 112 -8.09 7.00 23.18
CA PHE A 112 -7.05 5.98 23.06
C PHE A 112 -5.90 6.20 24.08
N GLN A 113 -5.43 7.45 24.23
CA GLN A 113 -4.42 7.79 25.23
C GLN A 113 -4.91 7.56 26.67
N LYS A 114 -6.18 7.85 26.95
CA LYS A 114 -6.77 7.60 28.27
C LYS A 114 -6.81 6.11 28.60
N ILE A 115 -7.13 5.26 27.63
CA ILE A 115 -7.14 3.80 27.79
C ILE A 115 -5.72 3.26 27.98
N THR A 116 -4.77 3.66 27.14
CA THR A 116 -3.38 3.16 27.22
C THR A 116 -2.67 3.55 28.52
N ARG A 117 -2.99 4.72 29.10
CA ARG A 117 -2.51 5.10 30.45
C ARG A 117 -3.05 4.19 31.56
N LYS A 118 -4.22 3.59 31.36
CA LYS A 118 -4.87 2.72 32.36
C LYS A 118 -4.47 1.24 32.20
N TYR A 119 -4.33 0.76 30.97
CA TYR A 119 -4.18 -0.67 30.66
C TYR A 119 -2.86 -1.02 29.95
N ASN A 120 -1.88 -0.12 29.97
CA ASN A 120 -0.63 -0.18 29.20
C ASN A 120 -0.83 -0.02 27.68
N LYS A 121 0.29 0.08 26.96
CA LYS A 121 0.31 0.23 25.51
C LYS A 121 -0.11 -1.09 24.85
N PHE A 122 -0.96 -1.00 23.82
CA PHE A 122 -1.34 -2.14 23.00
C PHE A 122 -0.31 -2.39 21.90
N ASP A 123 -0.09 -3.66 21.56
CA ASP A 123 0.88 -4.06 20.54
C ASP A 123 0.26 -4.13 19.14
N ILE A 124 -1.04 -4.43 19.04
CA ILE A 124 -1.77 -4.61 17.78
C ILE A 124 -3.10 -3.86 17.79
N ASP A 125 -3.42 -3.22 16.67
CA ASP A 125 -4.71 -2.57 16.42
C ASP A 125 -5.55 -3.41 15.44
N LEU A 126 -6.69 -3.91 15.90
CA LEU A 126 -7.55 -4.77 15.09
C LEU A 126 -8.64 -3.92 14.43
N PHE A 127 -9.00 -4.26 13.20
CA PHE A 127 -10.02 -3.54 12.41
C PHE A 127 -9.60 -2.11 12.02
N ALA A 128 -8.30 -1.91 11.77
CA ALA A 128 -7.74 -0.63 11.38
C ALA A 128 -7.20 -0.66 9.94
N SER A 129 -6.97 0.51 9.38
CA SER A 129 -6.30 0.76 8.10
C SER A 129 -4.99 1.50 8.35
N ARG A 130 -4.14 1.65 7.33
CA ARG A 130 -2.94 2.48 7.46
C ARG A 130 -3.23 3.94 7.83
N HIS A 131 -4.46 4.42 7.59
CA HIS A 131 -4.85 5.80 7.85
C HIS A 131 -5.29 6.04 9.30
N ASN A 132 -5.89 5.05 9.95
CA ASN A 132 -6.52 5.22 11.27
C ASN A 132 -5.90 4.36 12.38
N LYS A 133 -4.88 3.55 12.07
CA LYS A 133 -4.17 2.73 13.05
C LYS A 133 -3.65 3.56 14.23
N LYS A 134 -3.87 3.05 15.43
CA LYS A 134 -3.34 3.58 16.71
C LYS A 134 -2.12 2.80 17.20
N CYS A 135 -1.86 1.63 16.63
CA CYS A 135 -0.66 0.83 16.85
C CYS A 135 0.19 0.73 15.57
N SER A 136 1.47 0.40 15.71
CA SER A 136 2.36 0.17 14.56
C SER A 136 1.95 -1.07 13.77
N THR A 137 1.53 -2.11 14.47
CA THR A 137 1.02 -3.37 13.90
C THR A 137 -0.50 -3.29 13.88
N PHE A 138 -1.12 -3.61 12.74
CA PHE A 138 -2.57 -3.54 12.62
C PHE A 138 -3.14 -4.58 11.64
N VAL A 139 -4.43 -4.87 11.77
CA VAL A 139 -5.17 -5.82 10.94
C VAL A 139 -6.31 -5.11 10.22
N SER A 140 -6.31 -5.18 8.89
CA SER A 140 -7.27 -4.47 8.05
C SER A 140 -8.37 -5.37 7.53
N TRP A 141 -9.54 -4.81 7.25
CA TRP A 141 -10.67 -5.58 6.70
C TRP A 141 -10.36 -6.15 5.31
N GLN A 142 -9.75 -5.34 4.44
CA GLN A 142 -9.28 -5.74 3.12
C GLN A 142 -7.74 -5.70 3.05
N LYS A 143 -7.14 -6.13 1.93
CA LYS A 143 -5.68 -6.06 1.73
C LYS A 143 -5.20 -4.61 1.82
N ASP A 144 -4.45 -4.30 2.88
CA ASP A 144 -3.75 -3.03 3.04
C ASP A 144 -2.23 -3.27 2.93
N PRO A 145 -1.51 -2.42 2.19
CA PRO A 145 -0.08 -2.60 1.93
C PRO A 145 0.81 -2.52 3.17
N GLU A 146 0.30 -2.08 4.32
CA GLU A 146 1.03 -2.04 5.60
C GLU A 146 0.41 -2.94 6.67
N SER A 147 -0.69 -3.62 6.36
CA SER A 147 -1.35 -4.51 7.33
C SER A 147 -0.47 -5.72 7.66
N PHE A 148 -0.56 -6.13 8.93
CA PHE A 148 0.01 -7.40 9.40
C PHE A 148 -0.78 -8.59 8.88
N ALA A 149 -2.11 -8.47 8.88
CA ALA A 149 -3.03 -9.48 8.38
C ALA A 149 -4.30 -8.83 7.80
N VAL A 150 -5.06 -9.62 7.05
CA VAL A 150 -6.36 -9.25 6.50
C VAL A 150 -7.44 -10.02 7.24
N ASP A 151 -8.50 -9.30 7.61
CA ASP A 151 -9.65 -9.77 8.38
C ASP A 151 -9.27 -10.38 9.74
N ALA A 152 -9.50 -9.61 10.81
CA ALA A 152 -9.19 -10.04 12.17
C ALA A 152 -9.97 -11.30 12.61
N PHE A 153 -11.09 -11.63 11.97
CA PHE A 153 -11.82 -12.87 12.25
C PHE A 153 -11.09 -14.12 11.72
N THR A 154 -10.10 -13.95 10.85
CA THR A 154 -9.29 -15.08 10.34
C THR A 154 -8.09 -15.41 11.20
N LEU A 155 -7.77 -14.57 12.19
CA LEU A 155 -6.65 -14.81 13.10
C LEU A 155 -6.96 -15.92 14.11
N ASN A 156 -5.91 -16.58 14.58
CA ASN A 156 -6.04 -17.52 15.69
C ASN A 156 -6.17 -16.74 17.00
N TRP A 157 -7.30 -16.92 17.68
CA TRP A 157 -7.63 -16.28 18.97
C TRP A 157 -7.38 -17.17 20.18
N ASN A 158 -6.92 -18.41 19.96
CA ASN A 158 -6.56 -19.31 21.04
C ASN A 158 -5.19 -18.92 21.60
N ASN A 159 -5.12 -18.86 22.93
CA ASN A 159 -3.88 -18.64 23.69
C ASN A 159 -3.02 -19.91 23.74
#